data_AF-A0A9W9N1Q8-F1
#
_entry.id   AF-A0A9W9N1Q8-F1
#
_cell.length_a   1.000
_cell.length_b   1.000
_cell.length_c   1.000
_cell.angle_alpha   90.00
_cell.angle_beta   90.00
_cell.angle_gamma   90.00
#
_symmetry.space_group_name_H-M   'P 1'
#
loop_
_entity.id
_entity.type
_entity.pdbx_description
1 polymer ?
#
loop_
_entity_poly.entity_id
_entity_poly.type
_entity_poly.pdbx_seq_one_letter_code
_entity_poly.pdbx_strand_id
1 'polypeptide(L)'
;MDLRLSADECEDAAAGFSTFRAPLPEHATEVTALMSDFYALSSTLGSLDDTIKDPRYRRNWPLVQGDLELVRFSLKYTIEDILDFFGRLDGGKATQAGYKRVWLDLSRFFWDESQYSLGTRLAQYKTFLREISDLMRDRAHDLPLIAGYRSGIKTLMTSQEKRVAARFARMSLGRNLSSGGSTDPPSPVSDRRPRRRSFERPRPHRSPQSPLSPQSPISGTFSDVPPSAPDAPDAPSSILTGSTSATTATSQSNTSEAVQYHWIREAFSNYDSETPIPNTPDKAGCFGEPQSGIKQLLKEQGFEQLLQLAFNDSSNMTIYFFLRDSDHRVRIVIKTPHRSRPSEYFCLPLNMLEIIRQGSSLQLCRRRHGGTQLVLWATLKFTTIESMVVFFCTFLALRSQDSGRPVDNIRDYEMEDEEELFGGQILDNNYRHALRIYHDTVSGAIRLQASVHLSDMDRTPVWTAFVTPHLGRRGWLRRLDHRTVLVRELRPTILMSAEDYNPPVTPRGEHILKFASRSDADEFLGAMEDAALTLIT
;
A
#
# COMPACT_ATOMS: atom_id res chain seq x y z
N MET A 1 24.12 1.59 10.01
CA MET A 1 23.94 2.98 9.56
C MET A 1 24.95 3.20 8.46
N ASP A 2 24.55 3.74 7.31
CA ASP A 2 25.43 3.96 6.17
C ASP A 2 25.63 5.47 5.95
N LEU A 3 26.58 6.06 6.69
CA LEU A 3 26.94 7.48 6.51
C LEU A 3 27.72 7.72 5.23
N ARG A 4 28.38 6.66 4.72
CA ARG A 4 29.16 6.75 3.50
C ARG A 4 28.25 6.98 2.30
N LEU A 5 27.13 6.25 2.24
CA LEU A 5 26.09 6.50 1.24
C LEU A 5 25.60 7.96 1.27
N SER A 6 25.31 8.52 2.46
CA SER A 6 24.86 9.91 2.56
C SER A 6 25.95 10.93 2.21
N ALA A 7 27.22 10.59 2.37
CA ALA A 7 28.33 11.41 1.91
C ALA A 7 28.42 11.41 0.37
N ASP A 8 28.30 10.23 -0.25
CA ASP A 8 28.30 10.08 -1.71
C ASP A 8 27.08 10.81 -2.33
N GLU A 9 25.89 10.73 -1.72
CA GLU A 9 24.70 11.49 -2.13
C GLU A 9 24.92 13.03 -2.09
N CYS A 10 25.70 13.53 -1.13
CA CYS A 10 26.06 14.95 -1.08
C CYS A 10 26.99 15.34 -2.23
N GLU A 11 27.93 14.48 -2.61
CA GLU A 11 28.83 14.72 -3.75
C GLU A 11 28.06 14.75 -5.07
N ASP A 12 27.11 13.84 -5.24
CA ASP A 12 26.22 13.81 -6.41
C ASP A 12 25.39 15.10 -6.52
N ALA A 13 24.83 15.59 -5.41
CA ALA A 13 24.12 16.86 -5.39
C ALA A 13 25.03 18.05 -5.76
N ALA A 14 26.27 18.09 -5.23
CA ALA A 14 27.26 19.11 -5.58
C ALA A 14 27.64 19.06 -7.07
N ALA A 15 27.82 17.85 -7.63
CA ALA A 15 28.06 17.66 -9.05
C ALA A 15 26.89 18.16 -9.90
N GLY A 16 25.64 17.92 -9.47
CA GLY A 16 24.45 18.47 -10.13
C GLY A 16 24.43 20.00 -10.18
N PHE A 17 24.74 20.67 -9.06
CA PHE A 17 24.83 22.14 -9.02
C PHE A 17 25.90 22.72 -9.96
N SER A 18 26.98 22.00 -10.22
CA SER A 18 28.03 22.47 -11.15
C SER A 18 27.49 22.82 -12.54
N THR A 19 26.41 22.13 -12.97
CA THR A 19 25.76 22.35 -14.26
C THR A 19 25.04 23.70 -14.36
N PHE A 20 24.69 24.33 -13.23
CA PHE A 20 24.02 25.64 -13.18
C PHE A 20 24.98 26.81 -13.27
N ARG A 21 26.28 26.61 -13.02
CA ARG A 21 27.26 27.68 -12.88
C ARG A 21 27.51 28.46 -14.17
N ALA A 22 27.64 27.77 -15.30
CA ALA A 22 27.89 28.41 -16.59
C ALA A 22 26.62 29.06 -17.19
N PRO A 23 25.43 28.43 -17.14
CA PRO A 23 24.20 29.05 -17.62
C PRO A 23 23.72 30.23 -16.77
N LEU A 24 24.04 30.27 -15.47
CA LEU A 24 23.58 31.33 -14.54
C LEU A 24 24.75 32.10 -13.92
N PRO A 25 25.48 32.91 -14.71
CA PRO A 25 26.61 33.68 -14.21
C PRO A 25 26.20 34.65 -13.09
N GLU A 26 24.96 35.18 -13.11
CA GLU A 26 24.43 36.04 -12.05
C GLU A 26 24.28 35.33 -10.68
N HIS A 27 24.17 34.00 -10.66
CA HIS A 27 24.04 33.19 -9.44
C HIS A 27 25.29 32.32 -9.18
N ALA A 28 26.36 32.48 -9.96
CA ALA A 28 27.52 31.58 -9.91
C ALA A 28 28.20 31.54 -8.53
N THR A 29 28.18 32.65 -7.79
CA THR A 29 28.71 32.74 -6.42
C THR A 29 27.87 31.90 -5.45
N GLU A 30 26.55 32.03 -5.51
CA GLU A 30 25.60 31.29 -4.68
C GLU A 30 25.64 29.78 -5.00
N VAL A 31 25.64 29.42 -6.29
CA VAL A 31 25.81 28.02 -6.75
C VAL A 31 27.12 27.43 -6.21
N THR A 32 28.22 28.18 -6.31
CA THR A 32 29.52 27.72 -5.80
C THR A 32 29.52 27.55 -4.27
N ALA A 33 28.83 28.44 -3.55
CA ALA A 33 28.66 28.31 -2.10
C ALA A 33 27.87 27.05 -1.72
N LEU A 34 26.76 26.75 -2.42
CA LEU A 34 25.99 25.52 -2.21
C LEU A 34 26.83 24.27 -2.50
N MET A 35 27.59 24.25 -3.60
CA MET A 35 28.51 23.15 -3.92
C MET A 35 29.53 22.94 -2.78
N SER A 36 30.17 24.03 -2.33
CA SER A 36 31.11 23.98 -1.20
C SER A 36 30.46 23.42 0.06
N ASP A 37 29.20 23.78 0.31
CA ASP A 37 28.46 23.31 1.48
C ASP A 37 28.16 21.81 1.43
N PHE A 38 27.80 21.28 0.25
CA PHE A 38 27.62 19.84 0.06
C PHE A 38 28.92 19.05 0.19
N TYR A 39 30.03 19.54 -0.37
CA TYR A 39 31.33 18.89 -0.17
C TYR A 39 31.77 18.93 1.30
N ALA A 40 31.49 20.01 2.02
CA ALA A 40 31.75 20.10 3.46
C ALA A 40 30.88 19.12 4.27
N LEU A 41 29.61 18.91 3.87
CA LEU A 41 28.74 17.89 4.45
C LEU A 41 29.26 16.47 4.17
N SER A 42 29.62 16.15 2.92
CA SER A 42 30.24 14.85 2.57
C SER A 42 31.48 14.58 3.43
N SER A 43 32.39 15.54 3.50
CA SER A 43 33.62 15.43 4.30
C SER A 43 33.33 15.20 5.79
N THR A 44 32.37 15.93 6.36
CA THR A 44 31.98 15.76 7.76
C THR A 44 31.35 14.39 8.01
N LEU A 45 30.46 13.93 7.13
CA LEU A 45 29.82 12.62 7.23
C LEU A 45 30.83 11.47 7.10
N GLY A 46 31.78 11.56 6.17
CA GLY A 46 32.87 10.59 6.03
C GLY A 46 33.78 10.55 7.26
N SER A 47 34.18 11.71 7.77
CA SER A 47 34.97 11.84 9.01
C SER A 47 34.24 11.26 10.23
N LEU A 48 32.92 11.45 10.32
CA LEU A 48 32.08 10.84 11.35
C LEU A 48 32.00 9.32 11.19
N ASP A 49 31.86 8.79 9.98
CA ASP A 49 31.85 7.35 9.69
C ASP A 49 33.15 6.66 10.16
N ASP A 50 34.30 7.30 9.90
CA ASP A 50 35.60 6.83 10.39
C ASP A 50 35.68 6.92 11.92
N THR A 51 35.15 8.00 12.51
CA THR A 51 35.13 8.21 13.98
C THR A 51 34.27 7.16 14.68
N ILE A 52 33.14 6.74 14.08
CA ILE A 52 32.26 5.70 14.62
C ILE A 52 32.95 4.33 14.62
N LYS A 53 33.78 4.06 13.61
CA LYS A 53 34.55 2.82 13.50
C LYS A 53 35.75 2.77 14.44
N ASP A 54 36.25 3.92 14.89
CA ASP A 54 37.36 4.02 15.83
C ASP A 54 36.95 3.55 17.25
N PRO A 55 37.62 2.54 17.81
CA PRO A 55 37.31 2.03 19.15
C PRO A 55 37.37 3.08 20.26
N ARG A 56 38.16 4.15 20.09
CA ARG A 56 38.36 5.20 21.11
C ARG A 56 37.10 6.01 21.37
N TYR A 57 36.27 6.21 20.35
CA TYR A 57 35.06 7.04 20.44
C TYR A 57 33.76 6.23 20.54
N ARG A 58 33.86 4.89 20.49
CA ARG A 58 32.71 3.97 20.54
C ARG A 58 31.80 4.18 21.76
N ARG A 59 32.34 4.61 22.89
CA ARG A 59 31.56 4.88 24.11
C ARG A 59 30.60 6.08 23.96
N ASN A 60 30.95 7.05 23.13
CA ASN A 60 30.15 8.27 22.94
C ASN A 60 29.09 8.10 21.84
N TRP A 61 29.15 6.99 21.07
CA TRP A 61 28.22 6.68 19.99
C TRP A 61 26.74 6.72 20.39
N PRO A 62 26.29 6.09 21.50
CA PRO A 62 24.87 6.09 21.86
C PRO A 62 24.32 7.49 22.16
N LEU A 63 25.18 8.44 22.53
CA LEU A 63 24.78 9.82 22.85
C LEU A 63 24.40 10.61 21.59
N VAL A 64 25.03 10.30 20.46
CA VAL A 64 24.86 11.04 19.20
C VAL A 64 24.03 10.32 18.16
N GLN A 65 23.78 9.01 18.34
CA GLN A 65 23.13 8.18 17.32
C GLN A 65 21.78 8.76 16.86
N GLY A 66 20.92 9.17 17.80
CA GLY A 66 19.60 9.71 17.46
C GLY A 66 19.67 11.04 16.70
N ASP A 67 20.62 11.91 17.06
CA ASP A 67 20.81 13.19 16.39
C ASP A 67 21.38 13.02 14.99
N LEU A 68 22.30 12.07 14.83
CA LEU A 68 22.88 11.75 13.54
C LEU A 68 21.87 11.10 12.59
N GLU A 69 20.99 10.23 13.09
CA GLU A 69 19.87 9.70 12.30
C GLU A 69 18.91 10.81 11.86
N LEU A 70 18.57 11.72 12.76
CA LEU A 70 17.71 12.86 12.46
C LEU A 70 18.29 13.72 11.32
N VAL A 71 19.58 14.06 11.36
CA VAL A 71 20.22 14.80 10.27
C VAL A 71 20.24 13.98 8.99
N ARG A 72 20.58 12.69 9.06
CA ARG A 72 20.65 11.83 7.87
C ARG A 72 19.32 11.78 7.13
N PHE A 73 18.21 11.59 7.84
CA PHE A 73 16.89 11.54 7.21
C PHE A 73 16.47 12.89 6.63
N SER A 74 16.65 13.99 7.36
CA SER A 74 16.28 15.32 6.88
C SER A 74 17.13 15.80 5.70
N LEU A 75 18.43 15.49 5.71
CA LEU A 75 19.36 15.75 4.61
C LEU A 75 18.99 14.94 3.37
N LYS A 76 18.63 13.66 3.54
CA LYS A 76 18.19 12.82 2.44
C LYS A 76 16.98 13.40 1.71
N TYR A 77 15.93 13.81 2.45
CA TYR A 77 14.77 14.47 1.84
C TYR A 77 15.17 15.74 1.08
N THR A 78 16.09 16.54 1.64
CA THR A 78 16.59 17.76 1.00
C THR A 78 17.31 17.45 -0.32
N ILE A 79 18.14 16.40 -0.36
CA ILE A 79 18.86 15.99 -1.58
C ILE A 79 17.88 15.45 -2.62
N GLU A 80 16.95 14.57 -2.24
CA GLU A 80 15.92 14.05 -3.14
C GLU A 80 15.08 15.17 -3.76
N ASP A 81 14.73 16.19 -2.97
CA ASP A 81 14.03 17.38 -3.47
C ASP A 81 14.86 18.13 -4.53
N ILE A 82 16.15 18.33 -4.28
CA ILE A 82 17.07 18.99 -5.23
C ILE A 82 17.17 18.20 -6.53
N LEU A 83 17.33 16.88 -6.44
CA LEU A 83 17.45 16.00 -7.60
C LEU A 83 16.16 15.98 -8.43
N ASP A 84 14.98 16.07 -7.81
CA ASP A 84 13.70 16.23 -8.53
C ASP A 84 13.68 17.51 -9.38
N PHE A 85 14.18 18.63 -8.86
CA PHE A 85 14.30 19.88 -9.63
C PHE A 85 15.32 19.75 -10.77
N PHE A 86 16.46 19.08 -10.52
CA PHE A 86 17.47 18.85 -11.56
C PHE A 86 16.92 17.97 -12.69
N GLY A 87 16.09 16.97 -12.36
CA GLY A 87 15.42 16.11 -13.33
C GLY A 87 14.46 16.82 -14.29
N ARG A 88 14.07 18.08 -13.99
CA ARG A 88 13.26 18.93 -14.88
C ARG A 88 14.07 19.58 -16.00
N LEU A 89 15.40 19.48 -15.95
CA LEU A 89 16.28 19.95 -17.02
C LEU A 89 16.46 18.81 -18.03
N ASP A 90 16.24 19.11 -19.31
CA ASP A 90 16.39 18.15 -20.43
C ASP A 90 17.87 17.80 -20.70
N GLY A 91 18.52 17.10 -19.75
CA GLY A 91 19.78 16.38 -19.93
C GLY A 91 20.83 17.07 -20.81
N GLY A 92 21.25 18.29 -20.45
CA GLY A 92 22.31 19.04 -21.14
C GLY A 92 21.87 19.84 -22.38
N LYS A 93 20.59 19.79 -22.79
CA LYS A 93 20.02 20.60 -23.88
C LYS A 93 19.15 21.77 -23.39
N ALA A 94 19.06 21.97 -22.08
CA ALA A 94 18.24 23.02 -21.49
C ALA A 94 18.81 24.42 -21.82
N THR A 95 17.91 25.35 -22.19
CA THR A 95 18.28 26.74 -22.45
C THR A 95 18.64 27.48 -21.16
N GLN A 96 19.40 28.56 -21.25
CA GLN A 96 19.70 29.45 -20.10
C GLN A 96 18.42 29.88 -19.34
N ALA A 97 17.33 30.15 -20.07
CA ALA A 97 16.04 30.48 -19.47
C ALA A 97 15.42 29.31 -18.70
N GLY A 98 15.64 28.06 -19.15
CA GLY A 98 15.24 26.85 -18.43
C GLY A 98 16.00 26.69 -17.11
N TYR A 99 17.33 26.83 -17.13
CA TYR A 99 18.15 26.84 -15.91
C TYR A 99 17.69 27.91 -14.92
N LYS A 100 17.42 29.13 -15.41
CA LYS A 100 16.97 30.24 -14.56
C LYS A 100 15.62 29.97 -13.90
N ARG A 101 14.68 29.36 -14.64
CA ARG A 101 13.37 28.96 -14.09
C ARG A 101 13.52 27.91 -12.99
N VAL A 102 14.25 26.84 -13.26
CA VAL A 102 14.48 25.75 -12.28
C VAL A 102 15.17 26.30 -11.04
N TRP A 103 16.14 27.20 -11.19
CA TRP A 103 16.81 27.85 -10.06
C TRP A 103 15.86 28.67 -9.19
N LEU A 104 15.00 29.51 -9.80
CA LEU A 104 14.02 30.30 -9.04
C LEU A 104 12.98 29.42 -8.36
N ASP A 105 12.51 28.35 -9.02
CA ASP A 105 11.56 27.40 -8.45
C ASP A 105 12.16 26.64 -7.27
N LEU A 106 13.43 26.21 -7.39
CA LEU A 106 14.20 25.57 -6.31
C LEU A 106 14.33 26.51 -5.10
N SER A 107 14.76 27.75 -5.32
CA SER A 107 14.94 28.74 -4.26
C SER A 107 13.62 29.06 -3.55
N ARG A 108 12.53 29.20 -4.33
CA ARG A 108 11.19 29.46 -3.78
C ARG A 108 10.66 28.28 -2.99
N PHE A 109 10.88 27.06 -3.48
CA PHE A 109 10.46 25.84 -2.78
C PHE A 109 11.06 25.73 -1.38
N PHE A 110 12.38 25.92 -1.25
CA PHE A 110 13.05 25.84 0.05
C PHE A 110 12.61 26.97 0.99
N TRP A 111 12.36 28.16 0.44
CA TRP A 111 11.80 29.27 1.21
C TRP A 111 10.39 28.96 1.72
N ASP A 112 9.49 28.48 0.88
CA ASP A 112 8.09 28.22 1.26
C ASP A 112 7.98 27.09 2.30
N GLU A 113 8.83 26.06 2.21
CA GLU A 113 8.81 24.90 3.13
C GLU A 113 9.22 25.26 4.56
N SER A 114 10.26 26.08 4.71
CA SER A 114 10.90 26.28 6.02
C SER A 114 11.16 27.74 6.40
N GLN A 115 10.77 28.69 5.55
CA GLN A 115 10.97 30.14 5.73
C GLN A 115 12.45 30.55 5.82
N TYR A 116 13.32 29.78 5.18
CA TYR A 116 14.74 30.12 4.99
C TYR A 116 15.30 29.45 3.74
N SER A 117 16.42 29.96 3.21
CA SER A 117 17.01 29.46 1.96
C SER A 117 17.67 28.09 2.11
N LEU A 118 17.89 27.40 0.99
CA LEU A 118 18.66 26.15 0.96
C LEU A 118 20.05 26.32 1.59
N GLY A 119 20.75 27.42 1.32
CA GLY A 119 22.05 27.70 1.94
C GLY A 119 21.98 27.75 3.46
N THR A 120 20.96 28.39 4.02
CA THR A 120 20.74 28.42 5.48
C THR A 120 20.46 27.02 6.02
N ARG A 121 19.70 26.19 5.29
CA ARG A 121 19.44 24.78 5.66
C ARG A 121 20.73 23.97 5.74
N LEU A 122 21.56 24.05 4.69
CA LEU A 122 22.84 23.34 4.66
C LEU A 122 23.80 23.84 5.74
N ALA A 123 23.78 25.14 6.04
CA ALA A 123 24.54 25.69 7.17
C ALA A 123 24.09 25.12 8.52
N GLN A 124 22.78 24.91 8.72
CA GLN A 124 22.25 24.25 9.92
C GLN A 124 22.72 22.79 10.02
N TYR A 125 22.63 22.02 8.92
CA TYR A 125 23.14 20.64 8.92
C TYR A 125 24.64 20.57 9.19
N LYS A 126 25.46 21.40 8.53
CA LYS A 126 26.91 21.45 8.76
C LYS A 126 27.24 21.77 10.19
N THR A 127 26.61 22.81 10.74
CA THR A 127 26.90 23.25 12.11
C THR A 127 26.50 22.16 13.09
N PHE A 128 25.33 21.56 12.91
CA PHE A 128 24.89 20.49 13.81
C PHE A 128 25.76 19.23 13.72
N LEU A 129 26.16 18.81 12.50
CA LEU A 129 27.09 17.68 12.33
C LEU A 129 28.47 17.98 12.93
N ARG A 130 28.93 19.23 12.88
CA ARG A 130 30.16 19.65 13.56
C ARG A 130 30.03 19.54 15.07
N GLU A 131 28.95 20.05 15.66
CA GLU A 131 28.71 19.91 17.11
C GLU A 131 28.57 18.43 17.52
N ILE A 132 27.92 17.59 16.71
CA ILE A 132 27.86 16.13 16.90
C ILE A 132 29.26 15.51 16.84
N SER A 133 30.10 15.93 15.90
CA SER A 133 31.49 15.47 15.78
C SER A 133 32.34 15.89 16.97
N ASP A 134 32.16 17.11 17.47
CA ASP A 134 32.91 17.62 18.62
C ASP A 134 32.45 16.94 19.91
N LEU A 135 31.14 16.71 20.08
CA LEU A 135 30.57 15.89 21.15
C LEU A 135 31.10 14.46 21.12
N MET A 136 31.18 13.81 19.95
CA MET A 136 31.76 12.47 19.82
C MET A 136 33.23 12.41 20.21
N ARG A 137 34.00 13.46 19.90
CA ARG A 137 35.45 13.53 20.14
C ARG A 137 35.82 14.12 21.50
N ASP A 138 34.85 14.30 22.40
CA ASP A 138 35.01 14.94 23.71
C ASP A 138 35.68 16.34 23.62
N ARG A 139 35.42 17.07 22.53
CA ARG A 139 35.85 18.46 22.35
C ARG A 139 34.82 19.41 22.95
N ALA A 140 35.19 20.69 23.08
CA ALA A 140 34.25 21.72 23.51
C ALA A 140 33.06 21.76 22.55
N HIS A 141 31.85 21.60 23.07
CA HIS A 141 30.59 21.55 22.34
C HIS A 141 29.52 22.33 23.13
N ASP A 142 28.56 22.91 22.42
CA ASP A 142 27.50 23.71 23.03
C ASP A 142 26.19 22.89 23.11
N LEU A 143 25.89 22.33 24.29
CA LEU A 143 24.70 21.50 24.52
C LEU A 143 23.37 22.25 24.25
N PRO A 144 23.18 23.50 24.71
CA PRO A 144 22.05 24.34 24.28
C PRO A 144 21.93 24.47 22.77
N LEU A 145 23.04 24.68 22.07
CA LEU A 145 23.06 24.81 20.61
C LEU A 145 22.66 23.50 19.91
N ILE A 146 23.17 22.36 20.37
CA ILE A 146 22.78 21.01 19.91
C ILE A 146 21.27 20.80 20.09
N ALA A 147 20.72 21.14 21.25
CA ALA A 147 19.28 21.01 21.52
C ALA A 147 18.45 21.92 20.60
N GLY A 148 18.92 23.14 20.34
CA GLY A 148 18.31 24.07 19.39
C GLY A 148 18.25 23.50 17.97
N TYR A 149 19.38 22.99 17.46
CA TYR A 149 19.42 22.36 16.15
C TYR A 149 18.57 21.10 16.06
N ARG A 150 18.59 20.25 17.09
CA ARG A 150 17.72 19.07 17.20
C ARG A 150 16.25 19.44 17.06
N SER A 151 15.79 20.46 17.80
CA SER A 151 14.40 20.93 17.73
C SER A 151 14.06 21.51 16.35
N GLY A 152 14.96 22.32 15.79
CA GLY A 152 14.79 22.90 14.45
C GLY A 152 14.66 21.85 13.36
N ILE A 153 15.53 20.84 13.36
CA ILE A 153 15.53 19.78 12.33
C ILE A 153 14.34 18.83 12.53
N LYS A 154 13.91 18.54 13.75
CA LYS A 154 12.65 17.78 13.97
C LYS A 154 11.43 18.51 13.38
N THR A 155 11.37 19.82 13.56
CA THR A 155 10.30 20.65 12.99
C THR A 155 10.36 20.63 11.46
N LEU A 156 11.55 20.79 10.89
CA LEU A 156 11.75 20.66 9.44
C LEU A 156 11.33 19.28 8.93
N MET A 157 11.75 18.21 9.60
CA MET A 157 11.45 16.82 9.22
C MET A 157 9.94 16.56 9.20
N THR A 158 9.19 17.09 10.16
CA THR A 158 7.72 17.01 10.16
C THR A 158 7.11 17.67 8.92
N SER A 159 7.68 18.80 8.47
CA SER A 159 7.24 19.49 7.23
C SER A 159 7.59 18.67 5.99
N GLN A 160 8.81 18.13 5.94
CA GLN A 160 9.29 17.28 4.86
C GLN A 160 8.43 16.02 4.73
N GLU A 161 8.13 15.32 5.83
CA GLU A 161 7.28 14.12 5.86
C GLU A 161 5.84 14.41 5.41
N LYS A 162 5.24 15.49 5.93
CA LYS A 162 3.89 15.93 5.49
C LYS A 162 3.85 16.21 4.00
N ARG A 163 4.90 16.84 3.46
CA ARG A 163 4.99 17.14 2.04
C ARG A 163 5.27 15.89 1.22
N VAL A 164 6.14 15.00 1.65
CA VAL A 164 6.39 13.74 0.97
C VAL A 164 5.09 12.95 0.89
N ALA A 165 4.34 12.85 1.99
CA ALA A 165 2.98 12.32 2.00
C ALA A 165 2.05 13.07 1.02
N ALA A 166 2.11 14.41 0.97
CA ALA A 166 1.30 15.21 0.04
C ALA A 166 1.76 15.13 -1.44
N ARG A 167 3.05 14.91 -1.71
CA ARG A 167 3.61 14.74 -3.06
C ARG A 167 3.29 13.35 -3.57
N PHE A 168 3.36 12.32 -2.74
CA PHE A 168 2.81 11.01 -3.06
C PHE A 168 1.30 11.10 -3.34
N ALA A 169 0.55 11.89 -2.56
CA ALA A 169 -0.84 12.19 -2.84
C ALA A 169 -1.06 12.99 -4.15
N ARG A 170 -0.13 13.87 -4.56
CA ARG A 170 -0.22 14.68 -5.80
C ARG A 170 0.31 13.98 -7.05
N MET A 171 1.34 13.15 -6.94
CA MET A 171 1.86 12.31 -8.05
C MET A 171 0.85 11.22 -8.43
N SER A 172 0.01 10.82 -7.48
CA SER A 172 -1.20 10.00 -7.69
C SER A 172 -2.28 10.68 -8.56
N LEU A 173 -2.16 11.98 -8.84
CA LEU A 173 -3.12 12.77 -9.64
C LEU A 173 -2.57 13.23 -11.01
N GLY A 174 -1.32 12.93 -11.37
CA GLY A 174 -0.63 13.56 -12.51
C GLY A 174 0.10 12.59 -13.45
N ARG A 175 -0.61 11.72 -14.17
CA ARG A 175 -0.02 11.03 -15.33
C ARG A 175 -1.01 10.89 -16.49
N ASN A 176 -1.04 11.92 -17.34
CA ASN A 176 -1.33 11.82 -18.76
C ASN A 176 -0.62 12.98 -19.48
N LEU A 177 0.40 12.66 -20.32
CA LEU A 177 0.64 13.15 -21.69
C LEU A 177 2.12 12.94 -22.16
N SER A 178 2.27 12.00 -23.11
CA SER A 178 2.99 12.04 -24.41
C SER A 178 4.47 12.45 -24.59
N SER A 179 5.31 11.51 -25.08
CA SER A 179 6.18 11.54 -26.30
C SER A 179 6.97 10.21 -26.38
N GLY A 180 7.39 9.58 -27.48
CA GLY A 180 7.39 9.90 -28.91
C GLY A 180 8.72 9.47 -29.58
N GLY A 181 8.87 8.19 -29.98
CA GLY A 181 9.70 7.71 -31.13
C GLY A 181 11.18 7.28 -30.95
N SER A 182 11.52 6.01 -31.28
CA SER A 182 12.39 5.60 -32.43
C SER A 182 12.99 4.16 -32.32
N THR A 183 12.61 3.29 -33.27
CA THR A 183 13.33 2.23 -34.08
C THR A 183 14.49 1.32 -33.56
N ASP A 184 14.21 0.00 -33.42
CA ASP A 184 14.87 -1.28 -33.92
C ASP A 184 16.40 -1.62 -33.78
N PRO A 185 16.88 -2.90 -33.93
CA PRO A 185 16.55 -4.25 -33.34
C PRO A 185 17.85 -5.10 -32.96
N PRO A 186 17.91 -6.47 -32.92
CA PRO A 186 17.37 -7.45 -31.94
C PRO A 186 18.41 -8.48 -31.36
N SER A 187 18.12 -9.15 -30.23
CA SER A 187 18.48 -10.58 -29.90
C SER A 187 18.14 -11.01 -28.44
N PRO A 188 18.04 -12.33 -28.12
CA PRO A 188 16.83 -12.90 -27.50
C PRO A 188 16.97 -13.35 -26.03
N VAL A 189 15.96 -13.09 -25.19
CA VAL A 189 15.62 -13.91 -24.01
C VAL A 189 14.10 -13.83 -23.74
N SER A 190 13.43 -14.97 -23.90
CA SER A 190 12.09 -15.38 -23.41
C SER A 190 11.14 -14.29 -22.88
N ASP A 191 10.20 -13.89 -23.75
CA ASP A 191 9.10 -12.97 -23.49
C ASP A 191 8.11 -13.50 -22.42
N ARG A 192 8.10 -12.91 -21.23
CA ARG A 192 6.88 -12.75 -20.42
C ARG A 192 6.16 -11.50 -20.95
N ARG A 193 5.23 -11.68 -21.89
CA ARG A 193 4.41 -10.57 -22.41
C ARG A 193 3.46 -10.03 -21.32
N PRO A 194 3.43 -8.71 -21.06
CA PRO A 194 2.32 -8.11 -20.34
C PRO A 194 1.08 -8.11 -21.25
N ARG A 195 -0.03 -8.73 -20.80
CA ARG A 195 -1.34 -8.56 -21.41
C ARG A 195 -1.70 -7.07 -21.36
N ARG A 196 -1.90 -6.48 -22.54
CA ARG A 196 -2.22 -5.06 -22.74
C ARG A 196 -3.60 -4.77 -22.13
N ARG A 197 -3.65 -3.85 -21.17
CA ARG A 197 -4.82 -3.55 -20.35
C ARG A 197 -5.80 -2.62 -21.10
N SER A 198 -7.11 -2.80 -20.89
CA SER A 198 -8.19 -2.10 -21.61
C SER A 198 -8.28 -0.59 -21.36
N PHE A 199 -7.67 -0.08 -20.29
CA PHE A 199 -7.64 1.35 -19.95
C PHE A 199 -6.62 2.20 -20.74
N GLU A 200 -5.81 1.60 -21.62
CA GLU A 200 -4.79 2.32 -22.42
C GLU A 200 -5.23 2.70 -23.85
N ARG A 201 -6.53 2.68 -24.20
CA ARG A 201 -6.98 3.13 -25.54
C ARG A 201 -7.08 4.66 -25.63
N PRO A 202 -6.29 5.37 -26.47
CA PRO A 202 -6.64 6.72 -26.90
C PRO A 202 -7.70 6.63 -28.01
N ARG A 203 -8.86 7.28 -27.82
CA ARG A 203 -9.88 7.44 -28.88
C ARG A 203 -9.89 8.87 -29.43
N PRO A 204 -10.22 9.06 -30.73
CA PRO A 204 -10.11 10.35 -31.41
C PRO A 204 -11.27 11.29 -31.08
N HIS A 205 -10.93 12.57 -30.87
CA HIS A 205 -11.88 13.65 -30.65
C HIS A 205 -12.72 13.93 -31.90
N ARG A 206 -14.05 13.94 -31.74
CA ARG A 206 -14.98 14.57 -32.68
C ARG A 206 -16.07 15.29 -31.90
N SER A 207 -15.96 16.62 -31.82
CA SER A 207 -17.10 17.52 -31.57
C SER A 207 -17.99 17.52 -32.83
N PRO A 208 -19.32 17.76 -32.77
CA PRO A 208 -19.86 19.08 -32.36
C PRO A 208 -21.29 19.13 -31.73
N GLN A 209 -21.57 20.31 -31.13
CA GLN A 209 -22.84 21.07 -31.07
C GLN A 209 -24.02 20.62 -30.18
N SER A 210 -24.31 21.48 -29.19
CA SER A 210 -25.64 21.70 -28.57
C SER A 210 -26.59 22.42 -29.55
N PRO A 211 -27.94 22.47 -29.37
CA PRO A 211 -28.52 23.22 -28.23
C PRO A 211 -29.96 22.84 -27.74
N LEU A 212 -30.36 23.55 -26.67
CA LEU A 212 -31.72 23.92 -26.20
C LEU A 212 -32.50 22.99 -25.22
N SER A 213 -32.62 23.47 -23.98
CA SER A 213 -33.72 23.21 -23.04
C SER A 213 -34.96 24.05 -23.41
N PRO A 214 -36.18 23.76 -22.89
CA PRO A 214 -36.54 24.32 -21.58
C PRO A 214 -37.59 23.55 -20.71
N GLN A 215 -37.58 23.91 -19.42
CA GLN A 215 -38.72 24.10 -18.49
C GLN A 215 -39.34 22.92 -17.67
N SER A 216 -39.25 23.09 -16.34
CA SER A 216 -40.06 22.50 -15.26
C SER A 216 -41.46 23.13 -15.16
N PRO A 217 -42.43 22.60 -14.37
CA PRO A 217 -42.54 22.95 -12.93
C PRO A 217 -43.05 21.81 -12.00
N ILE A 218 -42.50 21.66 -10.78
CA ILE A 218 -43.03 22.04 -9.43
C ILE A 218 -44.36 21.40 -8.99
N SER A 219 -44.33 20.60 -7.90
CA SER A 219 -45.12 20.77 -6.64
C SER A 219 -45.38 19.45 -5.89
N GLY A 220 -45.39 19.49 -4.54
CA GLY A 220 -46.18 18.53 -3.74
C GLY A 220 -45.51 17.86 -2.52
N THR A 221 -45.13 18.67 -1.53
CA THR A 221 -45.30 18.51 -0.06
C THR A 221 -45.79 17.20 0.61
N PHE A 222 -45.13 16.89 1.76
CA PHE A 222 -45.59 16.25 3.03
C PHE A 222 -46.11 14.79 2.96
N SER A 223 -46.03 13.92 3.97
CA SER A 223 -45.29 13.74 5.25
C SER A 223 -45.63 12.32 5.76
N ASP A 224 -44.87 11.88 6.77
CA ASP A 224 -45.23 10.93 7.83
C ASP A 224 -44.91 9.42 7.73
N VAL A 225 -44.38 8.97 8.87
CA VAL A 225 -43.77 7.71 9.33
C VAL A 225 -44.19 7.62 10.82
N PRO A 226 -44.21 6.47 11.52
CA PRO A 226 -44.69 5.09 11.27
C PRO A 226 -45.71 4.68 12.39
N PRO A 227 -45.92 3.38 12.72
CA PRO A 227 -45.09 2.81 13.80
C PRO A 227 -44.75 1.31 13.72
N SER A 228 -43.61 1.03 14.37
CA SER A 228 -43.08 -0.12 15.15
C SER A 228 -43.69 -1.53 15.12
N ALA A 229 -42.75 -2.48 15.16
CA ALA A 229 -42.83 -3.93 15.33
C ALA A 229 -43.37 -4.40 16.69
N PRO A 230 -43.55 -5.73 16.86
CA PRO A 230 -42.71 -6.42 17.85
C PRO A 230 -42.25 -7.85 17.51
N ASP A 231 -41.15 -8.20 18.20
CA ASP A 231 -40.70 -9.47 18.81
C ASP A 231 -40.41 -10.76 18.02
N ALA A 232 -39.18 -11.24 18.22
CA ALA A 232 -38.68 -12.60 17.96
C ALA A 232 -39.27 -13.62 18.96
N PRO A 233 -39.18 -14.95 18.73
CA PRO A 233 -37.93 -15.65 19.13
C PRO A 233 -37.61 -16.99 18.39
N ASP A 234 -36.48 -17.56 18.81
CA ASP A 234 -36.09 -18.98 18.88
C ASP A 234 -35.50 -19.74 17.68
N ALA A 235 -34.26 -20.19 17.92
CA ALA A 235 -33.52 -21.18 17.15
C ALA A 235 -33.94 -22.62 17.51
N PRO A 236 -33.63 -23.59 16.63
CA PRO A 236 -33.03 -24.82 17.13
C PRO A 236 -31.82 -25.31 16.31
N SER A 237 -30.91 -25.94 17.05
CA SER A 237 -29.69 -26.63 16.63
C SER A 237 -29.98 -27.98 15.96
N SER A 238 -29.22 -28.38 14.92
CA SER A 238 -28.92 -29.80 14.61
C SER A 238 -28.07 -30.05 13.35
N ILE A 239 -26.92 -30.70 13.58
CA ILE A 239 -26.29 -31.81 12.82
C ILE A 239 -25.38 -31.52 11.60
N LEU A 240 -24.20 -32.14 11.71
CA LEU A 240 -23.00 -32.13 10.88
C LEU A 240 -23.16 -32.85 9.53
N THR A 241 -22.66 -32.23 8.46
CA THR A 241 -21.97 -32.91 7.36
C THR A 241 -20.66 -32.16 7.10
N GLY A 242 -19.57 -32.91 6.95
CA GLY A 242 -18.21 -32.39 7.01
C GLY A 242 -17.82 -31.59 5.77
N SER A 243 -17.74 -30.27 5.96
CA SER A 243 -17.09 -29.34 5.04
C SER A 243 -15.77 -28.87 5.66
N THR A 244 -14.64 -29.17 5.02
CA THR A 244 -13.33 -28.60 5.37
C THR A 244 -13.25 -27.16 4.88
N SER A 245 -13.82 -26.25 5.66
CA SER A 245 -13.66 -24.79 5.54
C SER A 245 -12.74 -24.29 6.66
N ALA A 246 -12.06 -23.15 6.47
CA ALA A 246 -11.28 -22.51 7.52
C ALA A 246 -12.23 -22.00 8.62
N THR A 247 -12.47 -22.81 9.66
CA THR A 247 -13.42 -22.46 10.72
C THR A 247 -12.77 -21.52 11.73
N THR A 248 -13.43 -20.41 12.04
CA THR A 248 -13.08 -19.51 13.13
C THR A 248 -13.41 -20.18 14.47
N ALA A 249 -12.37 -20.54 15.24
CA ALA A 249 -12.54 -21.07 16.59
C ALA A 249 -12.39 -19.94 17.61
N THR A 250 -13.49 -19.36 18.07
CA THR A 250 -13.51 -18.38 19.17
C THR A 250 -13.35 -19.10 20.52
N SER A 251 -12.11 -19.24 20.98
CA SER A 251 -11.87 -19.59 22.38
C SER A 251 -12.09 -18.34 23.24
N GLN A 252 -13.19 -18.32 24.00
CA GLN A 252 -13.38 -17.34 25.07
C GLN A 252 -12.33 -17.61 26.16
N SER A 253 -11.26 -16.84 26.17
CA SER A 253 -10.35 -16.73 27.32
C SER A 253 -10.34 -15.29 27.80
N ASN A 254 -10.89 -15.08 28.99
CA ASN A 254 -10.94 -13.81 29.71
C ASN A 254 -9.53 -13.26 29.95
N THR A 255 -9.04 -12.34 29.12
CA THR A 255 -8.03 -11.34 29.49
C THR A 255 -8.05 -10.14 28.52
N SER A 256 -8.32 -8.96 29.08
CA SER A 256 -8.14 -7.59 28.57
C SER A 256 -9.05 -7.09 27.43
N GLU A 257 -9.87 -6.12 27.81
CA GLU A 257 -10.95 -5.46 27.09
C GLU A 257 -10.44 -4.30 26.20
N ALA A 258 -9.42 -4.53 25.36
CA ALA A 258 -8.73 -3.43 24.66
C ALA A 258 -8.47 -3.62 23.15
N VAL A 259 -8.99 -4.68 22.50
CA VAL A 259 -9.07 -4.66 21.03
C VAL A 259 -10.38 -4.00 20.66
N GLN A 260 -10.32 -2.69 20.38
CA GLN A 260 -11.31 -1.99 19.58
C GLN A 260 -11.63 -2.87 18.36
N TYR A 261 -12.91 -3.07 18.08
CA TYR A 261 -13.39 -3.99 17.04
C TYR A 261 -12.58 -3.82 15.73
N HIS A 262 -12.01 -4.92 15.21
CA HIS A 262 -11.19 -4.92 13.99
C HIS A 262 -11.89 -5.68 12.85
N TRP A 263 -11.94 -5.09 11.65
CA TRP A 263 -12.68 -5.57 10.47
C TRP A 263 -12.44 -7.05 10.13
N ILE A 264 -11.21 -7.53 10.34
CA ILE A 264 -10.80 -8.91 10.04
C ILE A 264 -11.65 -9.98 10.74
N ARG A 265 -12.28 -9.66 11.87
CA ARG A 265 -13.13 -10.61 12.62
C ARG A 265 -14.38 -11.01 11.84
N GLU A 266 -14.82 -10.16 10.92
CA GLU A 266 -15.99 -10.42 10.07
C GLU A 266 -15.60 -10.87 8.66
N ALA A 267 -14.33 -10.73 8.27
CA ALA A 267 -13.90 -11.01 6.90
C ALA A 267 -14.22 -12.45 6.45
N PHE A 268 -14.14 -13.41 7.38
CA PHE A 268 -14.37 -14.84 7.13
C PHE A 268 -15.79 -15.32 7.43
N SER A 269 -16.70 -14.42 7.80
CA SER A 269 -18.08 -14.75 8.21
C SER A 269 -19.14 -14.39 7.16
N ASN A 270 -18.77 -13.68 6.08
CA ASN A 270 -19.70 -12.88 5.28
C ASN A 270 -19.92 -13.34 3.82
N TYR A 271 -19.47 -14.54 3.41
CA TYR A 271 -19.69 -15.04 2.05
C TYR A 271 -20.80 -16.09 1.97
N ASP A 272 -21.67 -15.96 0.96
CA ASP A 272 -22.90 -16.76 0.78
C ASP A 272 -22.73 -17.98 -0.13
N SER A 273 -21.58 -18.10 -0.77
CA SER A 273 -21.26 -19.20 -1.67
C SER A 273 -20.01 -19.93 -1.20
N GLU A 274 -20.01 -21.23 -1.46
CA GLU A 274 -18.88 -22.14 -1.24
C GLU A 274 -18.61 -22.88 -2.55
N THR A 275 -18.12 -22.15 -3.55
CA THR A 275 -17.85 -22.69 -4.88
C THR A 275 -16.60 -23.57 -4.82
N PRO A 276 -16.70 -24.89 -5.08
CA PRO A 276 -15.57 -25.80 -4.91
C PRO A 276 -14.42 -25.54 -5.91
N ILE A 277 -13.18 -25.73 -5.48
CA ILE A 277 -11.99 -25.77 -6.35
C ILE A 277 -11.46 -27.20 -6.42
N PRO A 278 -11.05 -27.70 -7.61
CA PRO A 278 -10.37 -28.99 -7.74
C PRO A 278 -9.08 -29.05 -6.91
N ASN A 279 -8.97 -30.07 -6.05
CA ASN A 279 -7.82 -30.24 -5.17
C ASN A 279 -6.52 -30.53 -5.95
N THR A 280 -5.46 -29.76 -5.68
CA THR A 280 -4.13 -30.01 -6.24
C THR A 280 -3.30 -30.98 -5.39
N PRO A 281 -2.37 -31.74 -6.00
CA PRO A 281 -1.54 -32.72 -5.30
C PRO A 281 -0.49 -32.11 -4.36
N ASP A 282 -0.37 -30.78 -4.28
CA ASP A 282 0.66 -30.10 -3.49
C ASP A 282 0.60 -30.48 -2.02
N LYS A 283 1.74 -30.44 -1.31
CA LYS A 283 1.77 -30.77 0.11
C LYS A 283 1.50 -29.52 0.95
N ALA A 284 0.42 -29.52 1.73
CA ALA A 284 0.17 -28.49 2.74
C ALA A 284 1.23 -28.57 3.84
N GLY A 285 1.75 -27.43 4.28
CA GLY A 285 2.75 -27.38 5.34
C GLY A 285 3.39 -26.01 5.53
N CYS A 286 4.16 -25.87 6.60
CA CYS A 286 5.10 -24.77 6.78
C CYS A 286 6.53 -25.32 6.71
N PHE A 287 7.38 -24.62 5.97
CA PHE A 287 8.75 -25.02 5.64
C PHE A 287 9.77 -24.02 6.21
N GLY A 288 9.33 -23.13 7.10
CA GLY A 288 10.18 -22.18 7.79
C GLY A 288 10.97 -22.79 8.95
N GLU A 289 11.76 -21.96 9.62
CA GLU A 289 12.48 -22.34 10.83
C GLU A 289 11.57 -22.19 12.07
N PRO A 290 11.43 -23.24 12.90
CA PRO A 290 10.56 -23.19 14.07
C PRO A 290 11.12 -22.27 15.16
N GLN A 291 10.23 -21.53 15.82
CA GLN A 291 10.55 -20.56 16.87
C GLN A 291 9.89 -20.95 18.19
N SER A 292 10.69 -21.17 19.22
CA SER A 292 10.21 -21.48 20.57
C SER A 292 9.77 -20.21 21.30
N GLY A 293 8.65 -20.28 22.04
CA GLY A 293 8.20 -19.17 22.90
C GLY A 293 7.61 -17.95 22.16
N ILE A 294 7.38 -18.04 20.85
CA ILE A 294 7.02 -16.87 20.03
C ILE A 294 5.72 -16.16 20.46
N LYS A 295 4.71 -16.90 20.95
CA LYS A 295 3.46 -16.30 21.44
C LYS A 295 3.68 -15.37 22.64
N GLN A 296 4.55 -15.79 23.56
CA GLN A 296 4.90 -15.00 24.73
C GLN A 296 5.73 -13.77 24.32
N LEU A 297 6.69 -13.95 23.41
CA LEU A 297 7.50 -12.85 22.87
C LEU A 297 6.65 -11.80 22.15
N LEU A 298 5.66 -12.22 21.35
CA LEU A 298 4.75 -11.30 20.67
C LEU A 298 3.93 -10.48 21.67
N LYS A 299 3.40 -11.13 22.72
CA LYS A 299 2.68 -10.44 23.79
C LYS A 299 3.57 -9.41 24.51
N GLU A 300 4.81 -9.77 24.83
CA GLU A 300 5.80 -8.86 25.44
C GLU A 300 6.16 -7.68 24.53
N GLN A 301 6.10 -7.86 23.21
CA GLN A 301 6.33 -6.82 22.21
C GLN A 301 5.11 -5.95 21.91
N GLY A 302 3.99 -6.17 22.60
CA GLY A 302 2.73 -5.42 22.44
C GLY A 302 1.86 -5.89 21.27
N PHE A 303 2.07 -7.11 20.76
CA PHE A 303 1.20 -7.69 19.74
C PHE A 303 -0.01 -8.40 20.36
N GLU A 304 -1.17 -8.18 19.77
CA GLU A 304 -2.44 -8.78 20.16
C GLU A 304 -2.98 -9.67 19.04
N GLN A 305 -3.65 -10.77 19.40
CA GLN A 305 -4.18 -11.71 18.43
C GLN A 305 -5.45 -11.13 17.78
N LEU A 306 -5.42 -10.95 16.46
CA LEU A 306 -6.57 -10.49 15.68
C LEU A 306 -7.48 -11.61 15.23
N LEU A 307 -6.91 -12.68 14.67
CA LEU A 307 -7.65 -13.77 14.02
C LEU A 307 -6.93 -15.10 14.21
N GLN A 308 -7.72 -16.17 14.28
CA GLN A 308 -7.26 -17.56 14.25
C GLN A 308 -8.06 -18.34 13.19
N LEU A 309 -7.35 -19.01 12.29
CA LEU A 309 -7.91 -19.86 11.24
C LEU A 309 -7.36 -21.28 11.37
N ALA A 310 -8.25 -22.27 11.49
CA ALA A 310 -7.88 -23.68 11.53
C ALA A 310 -8.00 -24.31 10.14
N PHE A 311 -6.94 -24.96 9.67
CA PHE A 311 -6.90 -25.73 8.43
C PHE A 311 -6.92 -27.21 8.76
N ASN A 312 -8.09 -27.83 8.67
CA ASN A 312 -8.33 -29.22 9.06
C ASN A 312 -7.97 -30.23 7.96
N ASP A 313 -6.91 -29.96 7.21
CA ASP A 313 -6.39 -30.85 6.16
C ASP A 313 -5.37 -31.85 6.72
N SER A 314 -4.59 -32.49 5.85
CA SER A 314 -3.52 -33.41 6.26
C SER A 314 -2.48 -32.80 7.21
N SER A 315 -2.32 -31.47 7.19
CA SER A 315 -1.36 -30.75 8.02
C SER A 315 -1.92 -30.32 9.39
N ASN A 316 -3.24 -30.23 9.54
CA ASN A 316 -3.93 -29.73 10.73
C ASN A 316 -3.36 -28.39 11.25
N MET A 317 -2.87 -27.54 10.35
CA MET A 317 -2.22 -26.28 10.72
C MET A 317 -3.22 -25.27 11.28
N THR A 318 -2.74 -24.39 12.15
CA THR A 318 -3.50 -23.23 12.61
C THR A 318 -2.74 -21.96 12.30
N ILE A 319 -3.39 -21.01 11.65
CA ILE A 319 -2.82 -19.70 11.34
C ILE A 319 -3.38 -18.67 12.31
N TYR A 320 -2.51 -17.79 12.78
CA TYR A 320 -2.86 -16.65 13.61
C TYR A 320 -2.34 -15.36 12.96
N PHE A 321 -3.16 -14.31 13.00
CA PHE A 321 -2.69 -12.95 12.73
C PHE A 321 -2.59 -12.19 14.04
N PHE A 322 -1.48 -11.49 14.22
CA PHE A 322 -1.23 -10.61 15.35
C PHE A 322 -0.98 -9.18 14.86
N LEU A 323 -1.50 -8.19 15.56
CA LEU A 323 -1.33 -6.77 15.29
C LEU A 323 -0.75 -6.07 16.50
N ARG A 324 0.16 -5.12 16.27
CA ARG A 324 0.58 -4.17 17.29
C ARG A 324 0.00 -2.81 16.96
N ASP A 325 -0.85 -2.30 17.84
CA ASP A 325 -1.64 -1.09 17.58
C ASP A 325 -0.77 0.17 17.43
N SER A 326 0.29 0.29 18.24
CA SER A 326 1.16 1.48 18.26
C SER A 326 1.81 1.83 16.92
N ASP A 327 1.98 0.85 16.03
CA ASP A 327 2.62 1.02 14.73
C ASP A 327 1.99 0.14 13.64
N HIS A 328 0.75 -0.31 13.84
CA HIS A 328 0.01 -1.19 12.94
C HIS A 328 0.78 -2.41 12.39
N ARG A 329 1.84 -2.87 13.06
CA ARG A 329 2.66 -3.97 12.53
C ARG A 329 1.93 -5.28 12.63
N VAL A 330 2.01 -6.08 11.58
CA VAL A 330 1.31 -7.37 11.50
C VAL A 330 2.30 -8.54 11.50
N ARG A 331 1.93 -9.62 12.17
CA ARG A 331 2.64 -10.90 12.14
C ARG A 331 1.68 -12.01 11.76
N ILE A 332 2.15 -12.89 10.87
CA ILE A 332 1.51 -14.17 10.61
C ILE A 332 2.26 -15.24 11.38
N VAL A 333 1.52 -16.04 12.16
CA VAL A 333 2.05 -17.17 12.91
C VAL A 333 1.37 -18.44 12.45
N ILE A 334 2.14 -19.45 12.06
CA ILE A 334 1.63 -20.78 11.71
C ILE A 334 2.01 -21.74 12.83
N LYS A 335 1.03 -22.48 13.35
CA LYS A 335 1.21 -23.58 14.28
C LYS A 335 1.03 -24.89 13.52
N THR A 336 2.04 -25.76 13.56
CA THR A 336 1.94 -27.14 13.05
C THR A 336 1.88 -28.11 14.23
N PRO A 337 0.75 -28.79 14.46
CA PRO A 337 0.64 -29.77 15.52
C PRO A 337 1.48 -31.00 15.22
N HIS A 338 1.93 -31.67 16.26
CA HIS A 338 2.67 -32.93 16.18
C HIS A 338 2.05 -33.94 17.13
N ARG A 339 2.07 -35.23 16.76
CA ARG A 339 1.48 -36.30 17.57
C ARG A 339 2.31 -36.63 18.81
N SER A 340 3.64 -36.55 18.70
CA SER A 340 4.58 -37.03 19.72
C SER A 340 5.45 -35.93 20.36
N ARG A 341 5.45 -34.72 19.80
CA ARG A 341 6.24 -33.58 20.27
C ARG A 341 5.38 -32.33 20.41
N PRO A 342 5.83 -31.30 21.14
CA PRO A 342 5.14 -30.02 21.18
C PRO A 342 4.89 -29.46 19.78
N SER A 343 3.82 -28.66 19.63
CA SER A 343 3.56 -27.97 18.37
C SER A 343 4.70 -27.01 18.04
N GLU A 344 5.10 -26.99 16.76
CA GLU A 344 6.04 -26.00 16.25
C GLU A 344 5.30 -24.74 15.82
N TYR A 345 5.96 -23.60 15.97
CA TYR A 345 5.43 -22.30 15.62
C TYR A 345 6.40 -21.58 14.69
N PHE A 346 5.87 -20.95 13.65
CA PHE A 346 6.65 -20.20 12.66
C PHE A 346 6.07 -18.79 12.59
N CYS A 347 6.91 -17.76 12.61
CA CYS A 347 6.46 -16.38 12.63
C CYS A 347 7.26 -15.53 11.65
N LEU A 348 6.56 -14.77 10.80
CA LEU A 348 7.15 -13.75 9.94
C LEU A 348 6.25 -12.51 9.88
N PRO A 349 6.81 -11.32 9.64
CA PRO A 349 6.03 -10.17 9.20
C PRO A 349 5.46 -10.38 7.79
N LEU A 350 4.27 -9.84 7.53
CA LEU A 350 3.60 -9.98 6.22
C LEU A 350 4.41 -9.29 5.11
N ASN A 351 5.09 -8.19 5.42
CA ASN A 351 5.90 -7.44 4.46
C ASN A 351 7.17 -8.16 3.98
N MET A 352 7.49 -9.34 4.52
CA MET A 352 8.57 -10.21 4.01
C MET A 352 8.05 -11.34 3.11
N LEU A 353 6.75 -11.43 2.91
CA LEU A 353 6.09 -12.53 2.23
C LEU A 353 5.36 -12.04 0.97
N GLU A 354 5.53 -12.81 -0.10
CA GLU A 354 4.73 -12.76 -1.33
C GLU A 354 3.71 -13.90 -1.30
N ILE A 355 2.50 -13.64 -1.78
CA ILE A 355 1.42 -14.63 -1.81
C ILE A 355 1.07 -15.05 -3.25
N ILE A 356 1.26 -16.31 -3.58
CA ILE A 356 1.07 -16.80 -4.95
C ILE A 356 0.01 -17.89 -4.93
N ARG A 357 -1.00 -17.80 -5.81
CA ARG A 357 -1.94 -18.90 -6.01
C ARG A 357 -1.30 -19.97 -6.88
N GLN A 358 -1.46 -21.23 -6.50
CA GLN A 358 -1.16 -22.38 -7.34
C GLN A 358 -2.32 -23.37 -7.22
N GLY A 359 -3.21 -23.37 -8.22
CA GLY A 359 -4.45 -24.16 -8.24
C GLY A 359 -5.31 -23.93 -7.01
N SER A 360 -5.50 -24.97 -6.17
CA SER A 360 -6.31 -24.91 -4.93
C SER A 360 -5.52 -24.48 -3.68
N SER A 361 -4.32 -23.92 -3.86
CA SER A 361 -3.44 -23.55 -2.76
C SER A 361 -2.94 -22.10 -2.87
N LEU A 362 -2.69 -21.46 -1.72
CA LEU A 362 -1.91 -20.23 -1.63
C LEU A 362 -0.53 -20.56 -1.05
N GLN A 363 0.50 -20.16 -1.77
CA GLN A 363 1.89 -20.27 -1.36
C GLN A 363 2.36 -18.93 -0.80
N LEU A 364 2.89 -18.97 0.42
CA LEU A 364 3.56 -17.85 1.03
C LEU A 364 5.06 -18.02 0.81
N CYS A 365 5.67 -17.07 0.12
CA CYS A 365 7.07 -17.12 -0.30
C CYS A 365 7.86 -15.97 0.33
N ARG A 366 9.02 -16.27 0.91
CA ARG A 366 9.94 -15.28 1.45
C ARG A 366 10.96 -14.87 0.39
N ARG A 367 11.17 -13.55 0.23
CA ARG A 367 12.24 -13.01 -0.61
C ARG A 367 13.58 -13.01 0.13
N ARG A 368 14.66 -13.50 -0.49
CA ARG A 368 16.02 -13.43 0.09
C ARG A 368 16.58 -12.01 -0.01
N HIS A 369 17.34 -11.58 1.01
CA HIS A 369 18.03 -10.28 1.00
C HIS A 369 19.00 -10.23 -0.20
N GLY A 370 18.74 -9.35 -1.18
CA GLY A 370 19.62 -9.11 -2.32
C GLY A 370 19.32 -9.89 -3.61
N GLY A 371 18.21 -10.63 -3.72
CA GLY A 371 17.87 -11.37 -4.94
C GLY A 371 16.38 -11.36 -5.32
N THR A 372 16.08 -11.76 -6.55
CA THR A 372 14.73 -12.02 -7.09
C THR A 372 14.18 -13.42 -6.72
N GLN A 373 14.95 -14.21 -5.99
CA GLN A 373 14.61 -15.59 -5.67
C GLN A 373 13.60 -15.65 -4.51
N LEU A 374 12.45 -16.27 -4.79
CA LEU A 374 11.42 -16.61 -3.83
C LEU A 374 11.68 -17.98 -3.21
N VAL A 375 11.60 -18.06 -1.89
CA VAL A 375 11.73 -19.31 -1.13
C VAL A 375 10.38 -19.63 -0.50
N LEU A 376 9.81 -20.79 -0.82
CA LEU A 376 8.56 -21.25 -0.23
C LEU A 376 8.67 -21.31 1.29
N TRP A 377 7.74 -20.66 1.98
CA TRP A 377 7.64 -20.63 3.45
C TRP A 377 6.44 -21.41 3.95
N ALA A 378 5.31 -21.34 3.28
CA ALA A 378 4.13 -22.13 3.61
C ALA A 378 3.24 -22.39 2.40
N THR A 379 2.51 -23.50 2.43
CA THR A 379 1.47 -23.85 1.45
C THR A 379 0.16 -24.09 2.19
N LEU A 380 -0.84 -23.29 1.86
CA LEU A 380 -2.17 -23.30 2.47
C LEU A 380 -3.18 -23.82 1.46
N LYS A 381 -3.94 -24.86 1.82
CA LYS A 381 -4.95 -25.45 0.93
C LYS A 381 -6.33 -24.91 1.22
N PHE A 382 -7.08 -24.67 0.14
CA PHE A 382 -8.46 -24.22 0.19
C PHE A 382 -9.33 -25.17 -0.63
N THR A 383 -10.54 -25.39 -0.15
CA THR A 383 -11.57 -26.21 -0.80
C THR A 383 -12.52 -25.37 -1.63
N THR A 384 -12.65 -24.08 -1.29
CA THR A 384 -13.53 -23.12 -1.94
C THR A 384 -12.76 -21.88 -2.39
N ILE A 385 -13.18 -21.29 -3.50
CA ILE A 385 -12.57 -20.05 -4.02
C ILE A 385 -12.84 -18.86 -3.12
N GLU A 386 -13.99 -18.83 -2.45
CA GLU A 386 -14.36 -17.75 -1.55
C GLU A 386 -13.41 -17.67 -0.36
N SER A 387 -13.14 -18.81 0.29
CA SER A 387 -12.20 -18.85 1.43
C SER A 387 -10.77 -18.49 1.01
N MET A 388 -10.34 -18.93 -0.18
CA MET A 388 -9.04 -18.57 -0.75
C MET A 388 -8.93 -17.07 -1.02
N VAL A 389 -9.88 -16.50 -1.75
CA VAL A 389 -9.91 -15.07 -2.10
C VAL A 389 -9.97 -14.21 -0.85
N VAL A 390 -10.82 -14.55 0.11
CA VAL A 390 -10.93 -13.79 1.37
C VAL A 390 -9.60 -13.82 2.13
N PHE A 391 -8.93 -14.97 2.19
CA PHE A 391 -7.60 -15.05 2.79
C PHE A 391 -6.59 -14.19 2.04
N PHE A 392 -6.56 -14.29 0.71
CA PHE A 392 -5.66 -13.52 -0.16
C PHE A 392 -5.86 -12.01 0.02
N CYS A 393 -7.09 -11.52 -0.09
CA CYS A 393 -7.39 -10.11 0.06
C CYS A 393 -7.12 -9.61 1.49
N THR A 394 -7.42 -10.41 2.52
CA THR A 394 -7.09 -10.10 3.92
C THR A 394 -5.58 -9.95 4.12
N PHE A 395 -4.79 -10.88 3.55
CA PHE A 395 -3.33 -10.82 3.61
C PHE A 395 -2.80 -9.53 2.97
N LEU A 396 -3.29 -9.17 1.78
CA LEU A 396 -2.87 -7.96 1.10
C LEU A 396 -3.26 -6.69 1.87
N ALA A 397 -4.48 -6.62 2.40
CA ALA A 397 -4.98 -5.48 3.16
C ALA A 397 -4.16 -5.23 4.43
N LEU A 398 -3.95 -6.26 5.25
CA LEU A 398 -3.12 -6.18 6.45
C LEU A 398 -1.67 -5.78 6.14
N ARG A 399 -1.11 -6.32 5.06
CA ARG A 399 0.27 -6.01 4.65
C ARG A 399 0.43 -4.54 4.25
N SER A 400 -0.55 -3.98 3.55
CA SER A 400 -0.51 -2.57 3.15
C SER A 400 -0.71 -1.58 4.30
N GLN A 401 -1.32 -2.03 5.40
CA GLN A 401 -1.55 -1.22 6.60
C GLN A 401 -0.38 -1.30 7.59
N ASP A 402 0.61 -2.19 7.37
CA ASP A 402 1.79 -2.34 8.24
C ASP A 402 2.75 -1.15 8.06
N SER A 403 2.95 -0.35 9.11
CA SER A 403 3.83 0.84 9.07
C SER A 403 5.34 0.53 9.04
N GLY A 404 5.72 -0.74 8.89
CA GLY A 404 7.09 -1.17 8.72
C GLY A 404 7.72 -0.72 7.40
N ARG A 405 8.65 -1.50 6.86
CA ARG A 405 9.22 -1.22 5.53
C ARG A 405 8.16 -1.46 4.46
N PRO A 406 7.87 -0.49 3.57
CA PRO A 406 7.00 -0.70 2.42
C PRO A 406 7.52 -1.85 1.57
N VAL A 407 6.57 -2.60 1.02
CA VAL A 407 6.86 -3.75 0.18
C VAL A 407 7.14 -3.25 -1.25
N ASP A 408 8.39 -2.93 -1.53
CA ASP A 408 8.79 -2.49 -2.88
C ASP A 408 8.95 -3.70 -3.83
N ASN A 409 8.44 -3.55 -5.06
CA ASN A 409 8.60 -4.50 -6.19
C ASN A 409 7.93 -5.88 -6.03
N ILE A 410 6.84 -6.01 -5.29
CA ILE A 410 6.07 -7.27 -5.20
C ILE A 410 4.85 -7.21 -6.12
N ARG A 411 4.65 -8.25 -6.95
CA ARG A 411 3.61 -8.33 -7.99
C ARG A 411 2.59 -9.44 -7.71
N ASP A 412 2.15 -9.55 -6.46
CA ASP A 412 1.24 -10.58 -5.98
C ASP A 412 -0.18 -10.06 -5.70
N TYR A 413 -0.55 -8.93 -6.32
CA TYR A 413 -1.88 -8.32 -6.22
C TYR A 413 -2.89 -8.91 -7.22
N GLU A 414 -2.43 -9.78 -8.12
CA GLU A 414 -3.24 -10.55 -9.07
C GLU A 414 -3.11 -12.03 -8.68
N MET A 415 -4.23 -12.76 -8.60
CA MET A 415 -4.19 -14.21 -8.42
C MET A 415 -4.03 -14.89 -9.78
N GLU A 416 -3.26 -15.99 -9.80
CA GLU A 416 -3.26 -16.89 -10.96
C GLU A 416 -4.66 -17.46 -11.20
N ASP A 417 -4.93 -17.84 -12.45
CA ASP A 417 -6.21 -18.38 -12.92
C ASP A 417 -7.42 -17.43 -12.83
N GLU A 418 -7.23 -16.16 -12.44
CA GLU A 418 -8.26 -15.11 -12.56
C GLU A 418 -8.09 -14.26 -13.83
N GLU A 419 -9.17 -14.09 -14.58
CA GLU A 419 -9.26 -13.16 -15.70
C GLU A 419 -10.01 -11.89 -15.30
N GLU A 420 -9.43 -10.72 -15.59
CA GLU A 420 -10.10 -9.43 -15.42
C GLU A 420 -11.05 -9.20 -16.61
N LEU A 421 -12.36 -9.34 -16.37
CA LEU A 421 -13.40 -9.08 -17.38
C LEU A 421 -13.67 -7.58 -17.55
N PHE A 422 -13.44 -6.80 -16.50
CA PHE A 422 -13.68 -5.36 -16.46
C PHE A 422 -12.78 -4.70 -15.42
N GLY A 423 -12.36 -3.48 -15.72
CA GLY A 423 -11.68 -2.58 -14.80
C GLY A 423 -12.12 -1.14 -15.04
N GLY A 424 -12.70 -0.50 -14.04
CA GLY A 424 -13.19 0.88 -14.12
C GLY A 424 -13.04 1.64 -12.81
N GLN A 425 -13.29 2.95 -12.84
CA GLN A 425 -13.18 3.80 -11.64
C GLN A 425 -14.55 4.06 -11.02
N ILE A 426 -14.64 3.89 -9.71
CA ILE A 426 -15.79 4.30 -8.91
C ILE A 426 -15.39 5.38 -7.90
N LEU A 427 -16.38 6.17 -7.51
CA LEU A 427 -16.31 7.19 -6.48
C LEU A 427 -17.06 6.68 -5.25
N ASP A 428 -16.31 6.42 -4.18
CA ASP A 428 -16.84 5.88 -2.94
C ASP A 428 -16.30 6.69 -1.75
N ASN A 429 -17.16 7.19 -0.86
CA ASN A 429 -16.79 8.09 0.25
C ASN A 429 -15.84 9.25 -0.11
N ASN A 430 -16.02 9.85 -1.29
CA ASN A 430 -15.14 10.88 -1.88
C ASN A 430 -13.73 10.41 -2.29
N TYR A 431 -13.43 9.12 -2.16
CA TYR A 431 -12.23 8.48 -2.68
C TYR A 431 -12.49 7.84 -4.04
N ARG A 432 -11.42 7.71 -4.83
CA ARG A 432 -11.45 6.94 -6.07
C ARG A 432 -11.02 5.52 -5.78
N HIS A 433 -11.82 4.57 -6.22
CA HIS A 433 -11.49 3.15 -6.16
C HIS A 433 -11.53 2.53 -7.55
N ALA A 434 -10.76 1.46 -7.71
CA ALA A 434 -10.68 0.69 -8.93
C ALA A 434 -11.58 -0.50 -8.70
N LEU A 435 -12.72 -0.51 -9.40
CA LEU A 435 -13.64 -1.61 -9.39
C LEU A 435 -13.26 -2.57 -10.51
N ARG A 436 -13.09 -3.84 -10.18
CA ARG A 436 -12.80 -4.92 -11.12
C ARG A 436 -13.79 -6.04 -11.03
N ILE A 437 -14.04 -6.68 -12.18
CA ILE A 437 -14.74 -7.95 -12.27
C ILE A 437 -13.68 -9.02 -12.56
N TYR A 438 -13.56 -9.98 -11.66
CA TYR A 438 -12.69 -11.14 -11.84
C TYR A 438 -13.53 -12.39 -12.08
N HIS A 439 -13.08 -13.21 -13.04
CA HIS A 439 -13.60 -14.54 -13.31
C HIS A 439 -12.51 -15.57 -13.03
N ASP A 440 -12.78 -16.48 -12.09
CA ASP A 440 -11.90 -17.61 -11.83
C ASP A 440 -12.10 -18.68 -12.91
N THR A 441 -11.09 -18.89 -13.74
CA THR A 441 -11.14 -19.83 -14.87
C THR A 441 -11.21 -21.30 -14.44
N VAL A 442 -10.87 -21.60 -13.17
CA VAL A 442 -10.87 -22.96 -12.62
C VAL A 442 -12.23 -23.31 -11.99
N SER A 443 -12.78 -22.45 -11.13
CA SER A 443 -14.05 -22.70 -10.45
C SER A 443 -15.26 -22.08 -11.16
N GLY A 444 -15.05 -21.20 -12.15
CA GLY A 444 -16.10 -20.42 -12.81
C GLY A 444 -16.70 -19.31 -11.94
N ALA A 445 -16.14 -19.05 -10.75
CA ALA A 445 -16.70 -18.04 -9.85
C ALA A 445 -16.41 -16.63 -10.36
N ILE A 446 -17.36 -15.73 -10.16
CA ILE A 446 -17.25 -14.33 -10.55
C ILE A 446 -17.38 -13.46 -9.31
N ARG A 447 -16.43 -12.52 -9.17
CA ARG A 447 -16.39 -11.60 -8.03
C ARG A 447 -16.11 -10.17 -8.46
N LEU A 448 -16.61 -9.26 -7.65
CA LEU A 448 -16.27 -7.86 -7.68
C LEU A 448 -15.17 -7.58 -6.65
N GLN A 449 -14.22 -6.74 -7.01
CA GLN A 449 -13.24 -6.20 -6.07
C GLN A 449 -13.12 -4.70 -6.25
N ALA A 450 -13.26 -3.95 -5.16
CA ALA A 450 -12.79 -2.58 -5.11
C ALA A 450 -11.43 -2.54 -4.44
N SER A 451 -10.46 -1.92 -5.10
CA SER A 451 -9.18 -1.58 -4.50
C SER A 451 -9.00 -0.07 -4.44
N VAL A 452 -8.11 0.41 -3.58
CA VAL A 452 -7.73 1.83 -3.63
C VAL A 452 -7.16 2.13 -5.02
N HIS A 453 -7.65 3.19 -5.66
CA HIS A 453 -7.21 3.64 -6.97
C HIS A 453 -6.39 4.89 -6.78
N LEU A 454 -5.07 4.72 -6.80
CA LEU A 454 -4.06 5.76 -6.62
C LEU A 454 -3.97 6.31 -5.18
N SER A 455 -3.10 5.69 -4.38
CA SER A 455 -2.55 6.19 -3.10
C SER A 455 -1.34 5.33 -2.69
N ASP A 456 -0.75 5.56 -1.50
CA ASP A 456 0.30 4.70 -0.91
C ASP A 456 -0.15 3.22 -0.72
N MET A 457 -1.46 2.96 -0.79
CA MET A 457 -2.09 1.64 -0.75
C MET A 457 -2.64 1.23 -2.14
N ASP A 458 -2.03 1.68 -3.24
CA ASP A 458 -2.48 1.31 -4.59
C ASP A 458 -2.60 -0.21 -4.73
N ARG A 459 -3.75 -0.67 -5.26
CA ARG A 459 -4.12 -2.09 -5.41
C ARG A 459 -4.39 -2.83 -4.10
N THR A 460 -4.35 -2.17 -2.94
CA THR A 460 -4.89 -2.72 -1.71
C THR A 460 -6.39 -2.95 -1.84
N PRO A 461 -6.88 -4.18 -1.61
CA PRO A 461 -8.30 -4.46 -1.65
C PRO A 461 -9.00 -3.76 -0.47
N VAL A 462 -10.04 -3.00 -0.79
CA VAL A 462 -10.92 -2.32 0.18
C VAL A 462 -12.09 -3.23 0.53
N TRP A 463 -12.66 -3.87 -0.49
CA TRP A 463 -13.64 -4.93 -0.33
C TRP A 463 -13.65 -5.87 -1.52
N THR A 464 -14.13 -7.09 -1.29
CA THR A 464 -14.39 -8.09 -2.33
C THR A 464 -15.76 -8.72 -2.09
N ALA A 465 -16.48 -9.08 -3.15
CA ALA A 465 -17.81 -9.67 -3.05
C ALA A 465 -18.04 -10.66 -4.19
N PHE A 466 -18.48 -11.87 -3.88
CA PHE A 466 -18.87 -12.85 -4.89
C PHE A 466 -20.26 -12.53 -5.42
N VAL A 467 -20.40 -12.60 -6.73
CA VAL A 467 -21.65 -12.24 -7.43
C VAL A 467 -22.21 -13.40 -8.25
N THR A 468 -21.47 -14.50 -8.38
CA THR A 468 -21.90 -15.73 -9.09
C THR A 468 -23.36 -16.11 -8.79
N PRO A 469 -23.81 -16.17 -7.51
CA PRO A 469 -25.19 -16.59 -7.19
C PRO A 469 -26.29 -15.63 -7.68
N HIS A 470 -25.92 -14.39 -7.97
CA HIS A 470 -26.84 -13.33 -8.40
C HIS A 470 -26.88 -13.16 -9.92
N LEU A 471 -25.90 -13.70 -10.66
CA LEU A 471 -25.87 -13.64 -12.11
C LEU A 471 -27.13 -14.30 -12.69
N GLY A 472 -27.77 -13.62 -13.64
CA GLY A 472 -29.05 -14.04 -14.24
C GLY A 472 -30.31 -13.76 -13.40
N ARG A 473 -30.20 -13.37 -12.12
CA ARG A 473 -31.38 -12.95 -11.34
C ARG A 473 -31.92 -11.63 -11.90
N ARG A 474 -33.24 -11.46 -12.01
CA ARG A 474 -33.79 -10.19 -12.52
C ARG A 474 -33.68 -9.08 -11.48
N GLY A 475 -33.16 -7.93 -11.89
CA GLY A 475 -33.18 -6.69 -11.10
C GLY A 475 -32.20 -6.65 -9.92
N TRP A 476 -31.24 -7.57 -9.84
CA TRP A 476 -30.16 -7.53 -8.86
C TRP A 476 -29.18 -6.38 -9.14
N LEU A 477 -28.93 -6.08 -10.41
CA LEU A 477 -28.33 -4.84 -10.89
C LEU A 477 -29.42 -3.90 -11.42
N ARG A 478 -29.38 -2.64 -10.99
CA ARG A 478 -30.30 -1.61 -11.46
C ARG A 478 -29.59 -0.30 -11.70
N ARG A 479 -29.64 0.19 -12.92
CA ARG A 479 -29.13 1.53 -13.24
C ARG A 479 -30.07 2.59 -12.69
N LEU A 480 -29.53 3.51 -11.88
CA LEU A 480 -30.28 4.65 -11.35
C LEU A 480 -30.11 5.88 -12.24
N ASP A 481 -28.89 6.14 -12.72
CA ASP A 481 -28.58 7.23 -13.64
C ASP A 481 -27.42 6.85 -14.58
N HIS A 482 -26.90 7.80 -15.37
CA HIS A 482 -25.85 7.56 -16.35
C HIS A 482 -24.51 7.08 -15.74
N ARG A 483 -24.27 7.28 -14.44
CA ARG A 483 -23.06 6.90 -13.70
C ARG A 483 -23.32 6.03 -12.48
N THR A 484 -24.57 5.88 -12.04
CA THR A 484 -24.87 5.17 -10.79
C THR A 484 -25.59 3.85 -11.07
N VAL A 485 -25.03 2.76 -10.55
CA VAL A 485 -25.63 1.42 -10.57
C VAL A 485 -25.87 0.96 -9.14
N LEU A 486 -27.03 0.39 -8.88
CA LEU A 486 -27.41 -0.19 -7.61
C LEU A 486 -27.26 -1.71 -7.68
N VAL A 487 -26.68 -2.29 -6.64
CA VAL A 487 -26.47 -3.74 -6.51
C VAL A 487 -27.24 -4.23 -5.28
N ARG A 488 -28.20 -5.11 -5.51
CA ARG A 488 -29.03 -5.73 -4.46
C ARG A 488 -28.36 -6.97 -3.91
N GLU A 489 -28.57 -7.22 -2.62
CA GLU A 489 -28.10 -8.44 -1.93
C GLU A 489 -26.58 -8.66 -2.01
N LEU A 490 -25.81 -7.63 -2.38
CA LEU A 490 -24.35 -7.71 -2.37
C LEU A 490 -23.89 -7.86 -0.92
N ARG A 491 -23.05 -8.86 -0.66
CA ARG A 491 -22.41 -9.07 0.64
C ARG A 491 -20.90 -8.88 0.53
N PRO A 492 -20.40 -7.64 0.62
CA PRO A 492 -18.98 -7.39 0.53
C PRO A 492 -18.26 -7.77 1.83
N THR A 493 -17.14 -8.47 1.69
CA THR A 493 -16.13 -8.57 2.75
C THR A 493 -15.36 -7.25 2.79
N ILE A 494 -15.56 -6.47 3.85
CA ILE A 494 -14.88 -5.17 4.07
C ILE A 494 -13.51 -5.41 4.72
N LEU A 495 -12.49 -4.77 4.18
CA LEU A 495 -11.07 -4.99 4.51
C LEU A 495 -10.38 -3.73 5.09
N MET A 496 -11.18 -2.78 5.57
CA MET A 496 -10.75 -1.53 6.19
C MET A 496 -11.58 -1.27 7.45
N SER A 497 -11.08 -0.41 8.34
CA SER A 497 -11.84 0.00 9.53
C SER A 497 -13.14 0.69 9.13
N ALA A 498 -14.19 0.52 9.93
CA ALA A 498 -15.46 1.21 9.72
C ALA A 498 -15.33 2.74 9.85
N GLU A 499 -14.30 3.21 10.56
CA GLU A 499 -13.94 4.64 10.64
C GLU A 499 -13.34 5.16 9.32
N ASP A 500 -12.63 4.30 8.59
CA ASP A 500 -11.92 4.64 7.35
C ASP A 500 -12.79 4.44 6.10
N TYR A 501 -13.71 3.47 6.15
CA TYR A 501 -14.52 3.10 4.99
C TYR A 501 -15.87 2.51 5.39
N ASN A 502 -16.94 3.09 4.85
CA ASN A 502 -18.29 2.57 4.94
C ASN A 502 -18.94 2.52 3.55
N PRO A 503 -19.27 1.33 3.00
CA PRO A 503 -19.82 1.25 1.65
C PRO A 503 -21.16 2.00 1.53
N PRO A 504 -21.37 2.79 0.47
CA PRO A 504 -22.56 3.60 0.29
C PRO A 504 -23.73 2.67 -0.02
N VAL A 505 -24.74 2.75 0.82
CA VAL A 505 -25.97 1.97 0.71
C VAL A 505 -27.17 2.90 0.65
N THR A 506 -28.21 2.48 -0.08
CA THR A 506 -29.51 3.17 -0.04
C THR A 506 -30.20 2.91 1.30
N PRO A 507 -31.26 3.67 1.66
CA PRO A 507 -32.07 3.36 2.85
C PRO A 507 -32.71 1.96 2.83
N ARG A 508 -32.72 1.29 1.67
CA ARG A 508 -33.21 -0.09 1.50
C ARG A 508 -32.09 -1.13 1.59
N GLY A 509 -30.86 -0.73 1.90
CA GLY A 509 -29.69 -1.60 1.96
C GLY A 509 -29.12 -2.00 0.59
N GLU A 510 -29.49 -1.34 -0.50
CA GLU A 510 -28.90 -1.61 -1.83
C GLU A 510 -27.54 -0.91 -1.93
N HIS A 511 -26.49 -1.62 -2.35
CA HIS A 511 -25.16 -1.04 -2.53
C HIS A 511 -25.13 -0.10 -3.73
N ILE A 512 -24.44 1.03 -3.60
CA ILE A 512 -24.37 2.07 -4.62
C ILE A 512 -22.98 2.05 -5.25
N LEU A 513 -22.90 1.71 -6.54
CA LEU A 513 -21.69 1.85 -7.35
C LEU A 513 -21.81 3.11 -8.20
N LYS A 514 -21.09 4.17 -7.80
CA LYS A 514 -21.05 5.44 -8.53
C LYS A 514 -19.79 5.52 -9.38
N PHE A 515 -19.92 5.32 -10.68
CA PHE A 515 -18.81 5.34 -11.63
C PHE A 515 -18.30 6.76 -11.91
N ALA A 516 -17.00 6.87 -12.18
CA ALA A 516 -16.37 8.15 -12.54
C ALA A 516 -16.88 8.67 -13.89
N SER A 517 -17.13 7.78 -14.85
CA SER A 517 -17.67 8.10 -16.17
C SER A 517 -18.90 7.27 -16.53
N ARG A 518 -19.69 7.76 -17.48
CA ARG A 518 -20.80 7.00 -18.07
C ARG A 518 -20.30 5.75 -18.81
N SER A 519 -19.15 5.84 -19.48
CA SER A 519 -18.56 4.71 -20.22
C SER A 519 -18.27 3.56 -19.28
N ASP A 520 -17.67 3.83 -18.12
CA ASP A 520 -17.35 2.78 -17.14
C ASP A 520 -18.62 2.08 -16.63
N ALA A 521 -19.72 2.82 -16.41
CA ALA A 521 -20.99 2.23 -16.00
C ALA A 521 -21.63 1.38 -17.12
N ASP A 522 -21.53 1.83 -18.38
CA ASP A 522 -22.02 1.09 -19.54
C ASP A 522 -21.21 -0.21 -19.76
N GLU A 523 -19.88 -0.11 -19.69
CA GLU A 523 -18.95 -1.24 -19.83
C GLU A 523 -19.08 -2.23 -18.68
N PHE A 524 -19.27 -1.77 -17.45
CA PHE A 524 -19.55 -2.62 -16.30
C PHE A 524 -20.81 -3.45 -16.50
N LEU A 525 -21.93 -2.81 -16.87
CA LEU A 525 -23.19 -3.52 -17.09
C LEU A 525 -23.07 -4.54 -18.23
N GLY A 526 -22.42 -4.16 -19.33
CA GLY A 526 -22.15 -5.06 -20.45
C GLY A 526 -21.32 -6.28 -20.04
N ALA A 527 -20.23 -6.07 -19.30
CA ALA A 527 -19.38 -7.16 -18.82
C ALA A 527 -20.14 -8.13 -17.88
N MET A 528 -21.07 -7.61 -17.06
CA MET A 528 -21.91 -8.44 -16.17
C MET A 528 -22.98 -9.22 -16.94
N GLU A 529 -23.53 -8.65 -18.01
CA GLU A 529 -24.44 -9.36 -18.93
C GLU A 529 -23.71 -10.47 -19.68
N ASP A 530 -22.52 -10.19 -20.23
CA ASP A 530 -21.68 -11.17 -20.92
C ASP A 530 -21.25 -12.31 -19.98
N ALA A 531 -20.87 -11.97 -18.74
CA ALA A 531 -20.56 -12.93 -17.69
C ALA A 531 -21.76 -13.84 -17.36
N ALA A 532 -22.97 -13.26 -17.27
CA ALA A 532 -24.18 -14.03 -17.01
C ALA A 532 -24.53 -14.98 -18.17
N LEU A 533 -24.30 -14.57 -19.42
CA LEU A 533 -24.51 -15.43 -20.59
C LEU A 533 -23.52 -16.60 -20.63
N THR A 534 -22.26 -16.35 -20.28
CA THR A 534 -21.19 -17.37 -20.28
C THR A 534 -21.45 -18.49 -19.27
N LEU A 535 -22.15 -18.22 -18.16
CA LEU A 535 -22.51 -19.24 -17.17
C LEU A 535 -23.75 -20.08 -17.53
N ILE A 536 -24.52 -19.65 -18.54
CA ILE A 536 -25.75 -20.34 -18.98
C ILE A 536 -25.47 -21.30 -20.15
N THR A 537 -24.37 -21.08 -20.88
CA THR A 537 -23.86 -21.94 -21.96
C THR A 537 -22.88 -22.98 -21.42
#